data_AF-A0A5C4KU87-F1
#
_entry.id   AF-A0A5C4KU87-F1
#
_cell.length_a   1.000
_cell.length_b   1.000
_cell.length_c   1.000
_cell.angle_alpha   90.00
_cell.angle_beta   90.00
_cell.angle_gamma   90.00
#
_symmetry.space_group_name_H-M   'P 1'
#
loop_
_entity.id
_entity.type
_entity.pdbx_description
1 polymer ?
#
loop_
_entity_poly.entity_id
_entity_poly.type
_entity_poly.pdbx_seq_one_letter_code
_entity_poly.pdbx_strand_id
1 'polypeptide(L)'
;MNVSPTYRSRLQVATLLVLATLLTACGINNIPTLDEQAKAAWGQVQNQYQRRADLIPNLVETVRGYAKHEEATLTAVVEARAKATSIQVDASTLDNPEKLKQFQQAQDQLSGALSRLMVVSERYPDLKANQNFLALQSQLEGTENRIAVARRDFILAVQKYNTEIRTFPGRLWHSVMYSDLPIRETFEATTPGAEKAPEVKF
;
A
#
# COMPACT_ATOMS: atom_id res chain seq x y z
N MET A 1 -63.51 -9.18 20.56
CA MET A 1 -62.60 -10.36 20.49
C MET A 1 -61.42 -10.11 21.42
N ASN A 2 -61.39 -10.76 22.58
CA ASN A 2 -60.29 -10.64 23.54
C ASN A 2 -59.14 -11.54 23.09
N VAL A 3 -58.11 -10.93 22.51
CA VAL A 3 -56.88 -11.61 22.12
C VAL A 3 -56.12 -12.02 23.39
N SER A 4 -55.75 -13.30 23.50
CA SER A 4 -55.07 -13.82 24.69
C SER A 4 -53.73 -13.09 24.94
N PRO A 5 -53.34 -12.88 26.21
CA PRO A 5 -52.12 -12.13 26.56
C PRO A 5 -50.84 -12.74 25.96
N THR A 6 -50.83 -14.06 25.72
CA THR A 6 -49.72 -14.78 25.08
C THR A 6 -49.55 -14.42 23.60
N TYR A 7 -50.65 -14.16 22.88
CA TYR A 7 -50.61 -13.76 21.47
C TYR A 7 -50.07 -12.33 21.31
N ARG A 8 -50.46 -11.41 22.22
CA ARG A 8 -49.92 -10.04 22.26
C ARG A 8 -48.41 -10.00 22.53
N SER A 9 -47.92 -10.82 23.46
CA SER A 9 -46.48 -10.93 23.76
C SER A 9 -45.67 -11.47 22.58
N ARG A 10 -46.17 -12.50 21.87
CA ARG A 10 -45.51 -13.03 20.66
C ARG A 10 -45.44 -12.01 19.54
N LEU A 11 -46.51 -11.23 19.34
CA LEU A 11 -46.54 -10.17 18.33
C LEU A 11 -45.52 -9.07 18.66
N GLN A 12 -45.43 -8.65 19.93
CA GLN A 12 -44.45 -7.66 20.38
C GLN A 12 -43.00 -8.12 20.17
N VAL A 13 -42.69 -9.38 20.47
CA VAL A 13 -41.37 -9.97 20.22
C VAL A 13 -41.05 -10.00 18.72
N ALA A 14 -42.02 -10.39 17.87
CA ALA A 14 -41.84 -10.38 16.43
C ALA A 14 -41.63 -8.96 15.86
N THR A 15 -42.38 -7.97 16.35
CA THR A 15 -42.21 -6.57 15.95
C THR A 15 -40.85 -6.01 16.40
N LEU A 16 -40.39 -6.34 17.61
CA LEU A 16 -39.06 -5.97 18.09
C LEU A 16 -37.95 -6.60 17.24
N LEU A 17 -38.09 -7.87 16.83
CA LEU A 17 -37.16 -8.53 15.93
C LEU A 17 -37.13 -7.86 14.54
N VAL A 18 -38.29 -7.52 13.97
CA VAL A 18 -38.36 -6.84 12.67
C VAL A 18 -37.78 -5.42 12.75
N LEU A 19 -38.08 -4.66 13.81
CA LEU A 19 -37.46 -3.34 14.01
C LEU A 19 -35.94 -3.45 14.21
N ALA A 20 -35.47 -4.48 14.94
CA ALA A 20 -34.05 -4.75 15.09
C ALA A 20 -33.38 -5.02 13.73
N THR A 21 -34.03 -5.78 12.82
CA THR A 21 -33.50 -6.02 11.46
C THR A 21 -33.55 -4.79 10.55
N LEU A 22 -34.50 -3.87 10.76
CA LEU A 22 -34.57 -2.61 10.00
C LEU A 22 -33.51 -1.59 10.47
N LEU A 23 -33.16 -1.61 11.77
CA LEU A 23 -32.09 -0.80 12.34
C LEU A 23 -30.70 -1.26 11.91
N THR A 24 -30.50 -2.57 11.69
CA THR A 24 -29.20 -3.10 11.27
C THR A 24 -28.87 -2.76 9.82
N ALA A 25 -29.87 -2.54 8.94
CA ALA A 25 -29.65 -2.24 7.53
C ALA A 25 -28.79 -0.98 7.28
N CYS A 26 -28.69 -0.07 8.26
CA CYS A 26 -27.67 0.96 8.31
C CYS A 26 -26.28 0.34 8.54
N GLY A 27 -25.47 0.27 7.48
CA GLY A 27 -24.07 -0.14 7.55
C GLY A 27 -23.73 -1.46 6.86
N ILE A 28 -24.72 -2.20 6.35
CA ILE A 28 -24.50 -3.42 5.56
C ILE A 28 -23.54 -3.19 4.37
N ASN A 29 -23.66 -2.03 3.72
CA ASN A 29 -22.82 -1.65 2.57
C ASN A 29 -21.48 -1.02 2.98
N ASN A 30 -21.21 -0.78 4.27
CA ASN A 30 -19.94 -0.17 4.69
C ASN A 30 -18.76 -1.08 4.37
N ILE A 31 -18.87 -2.38 4.68
CA ILE A 31 -17.80 -3.36 4.47
C ILE A 31 -17.38 -3.42 2.99
N PRO A 32 -18.27 -3.69 2.02
CA PRO A 32 -17.88 -3.71 0.61
C PRO A 32 -17.41 -2.33 0.11
N THR A 33 -17.96 -1.24 0.64
CA THR A 33 -17.49 0.11 0.28
C THR A 33 -16.06 0.37 0.74
N LEU A 34 -15.72 0.00 1.98
CA LEU A 34 -14.38 0.15 2.54
C LEU A 34 -13.39 -0.83 1.92
N ASP A 35 -13.86 -2.02 1.54
CA ASP A 35 -13.10 -3.02 0.79
C ASP A 35 -12.62 -2.46 -0.56
N GLU A 36 -13.54 -1.92 -1.35
CA GLU A 36 -13.22 -1.29 -2.65
C GLU A 36 -12.35 -0.04 -2.49
N GLN A 37 -12.51 0.73 -1.41
CA GLN A 37 -11.60 1.85 -1.12
C GLN A 37 -10.17 1.38 -0.84
N ALA A 38 -9.99 0.28 -0.08
CA ALA A 38 -8.66 -0.28 0.18
C ALA A 38 -8.01 -0.80 -1.11
N LYS A 39 -8.78 -1.50 -1.96
CA LYS A 39 -8.32 -1.95 -3.30
C LYS A 39 -7.96 -0.79 -4.22
N ALA A 40 -8.75 0.27 -4.24
CA ALA A 40 -8.47 1.46 -5.03
C ALA A 40 -7.19 2.18 -4.56
N ALA A 41 -7.02 2.33 -3.24
CA ALA A 41 -5.81 2.89 -2.65
C ALA A 41 -4.57 2.03 -2.96
N TRP A 42 -4.72 0.71 -2.95
CA TRP A 42 -3.67 -0.21 -3.38
C TRP A 42 -3.28 -0.01 -4.85
N GLY A 43 -4.25 0.12 -5.75
CA GLY A 43 -4.00 0.44 -7.15
C GLY A 43 -3.18 1.74 -7.32
N GLN A 44 -3.42 2.75 -6.47
CA GLN A 44 -2.60 3.97 -6.49
C GLN A 44 -1.16 3.72 -6.06
N VAL A 45 -0.94 2.90 -5.03
CA VAL A 45 0.41 2.48 -4.61
C VAL A 45 1.14 1.80 -5.77
N GLN A 46 0.47 0.85 -6.44
CA GLN A 46 1.04 0.14 -7.58
C GLN A 46 1.42 1.09 -8.73
N ASN A 47 0.54 2.06 -9.05
CA ASN A 47 0.81 3.04 -10.10
C ASN A 47 2.08 3.86 -9.83
N GLN A 48 2.31 4.29 -8.58
CA GLN A 48 3.51 5.06 -8.25
C GLN A 48 4.77 4.20 -8.31
N TYR A 49 4.71 2.95 -7.84
CA TYR A 49 5.83 2.02 -7.95
C TYR A 49 6.14 1.63 -9.39
N GLN A 50 5.13 1.47 -10.24
CA GLN A 50 5.30 1.22 -11.67
C GLN A 50 6.00 2.41 -12.33
N ARG A 51 5.53 3.63 -12.08
CA ARG A 51 6.17 4.86 -12.57
C ARG A 51 7.65 4.93 -12.18
N ARG A 52 7.99 4.58 -10.94
CA ARG A 52 9.38 4.52 -10.49
C ARG A 52 10.20 3.54 -11.34
N ALA A 53 9.68 2.34 -11.55
CA ALA A 53 10.35 1.33 -12.38
C ALA A 53 10.50 1.78 -13.85
N ASP A 54 9.54 2.53 -14.40
CA ASP A 54 9.57 3.00 -15.79
C ASP A 54 10.63 4.09 -16.05
N LEU A 55 11.01 4.85 -15.02
CA LEU A 55 12.06 5.87 -15.11
C LEU A 55 13.48 5.28 -15.11
N ILE A 56 13.66 4.07 -14.57
CA ILE A 56 14.98 3.48 -14.34
C ILE A 56 15.77 3.20 -15.61
N PRO A 57 15.20 2.66 -16.71
CA PRO A 57 15.96 2.43 -17.93
C PRO A 57 16.61 3.71 -18.47
N ASN A 58 15.88 4.83 -18.47
CA ASN A 58 16.40 6.13 -18.90
C ASN A 58 17.50 6.65 -17.96
N LEU A 59 17.33 6.44 -16.64
CA LEU A 59 18.36 6.77 -15.65
C LEU A 59 19.64 5.96 -15.87
N VAL A 60 19.51 4.63 -15.99
CA VAL A 60 20.64 3.71 -16.21
C VAL A 60 21.39 4.10 -17.47
N GLU A 61 20.69 4.43 -18.56
CA GLU A 61 21.36 4.78 -19.81
C GLU A 61 22.04 6.15 -19.75
N THR A 62 21.42 7.12 -19.08
CA THR A 62 22.04 8.42 -18.83
C THR A 62 23.32 8.25 -18.01
N VAL A 63 23.30 7.46 -16.94
CA VAL A 63 24.49 7.21 -16.12
C VAL A 63 25.56 6.42 -16.89
N ARG A 64 25.16 5.40 -17.67
CA ARG A 64 26.07 4.60 -18.50
C ARG A 64 26.88 5.46 -19.48
N GLY A 65 26.28 6.53 -20.01
CA GLY A 65 26.98 7.48 -20.90
C GLY A 65 28.22 8.12 -20.27
N TYR A 66 28.21 8.35 -18.95
CA TYR A 66 29.25 9.07 -18.22
C TYR A 66 30.10 8.16 -17.31
N ALA A 67 29.53 7.10 -16.77
CA ALA A 67 30.13 6.25 -15.74
C ALA A 67 30.23 4.78 -16.19
N LYS A 68 30.81 4.54 -17.37
CA LYS A 68 30.92 3.18 -17.97
C LYS A 68 31.62 2.16 -17.08
N HIS A 69 32.53 2.60 -16.20
CA HIS A 69 33.26 1.75 -15.27
C HIS A 69 32.42 1.31 -14.05
N GLU A 70 31.23 1.88 -13.84
CA GLU A 70 30.32 1.57 -12.73
C GLU A 70 29.33 0.45 -13.10
N GLU A 71 29.81 -0.54 -13.88
CA GLU A 71 28.98 -1.64 -14.40
C GLU A 71 28.30 -2.43 -13.28
N ALA A 72 29.02 -2.76 -12.21
CA ALA A 72 28.46 -3.47 -11.06
C ALA A 72 27.28 -2.71 -10.42
N THR A 73 27.39 -1.38 -10.32
CA THR A 73 26.34 -0.52 -9.78
C THR A 73 25.12 -0.50 -10.71
N LEU A 74 25.34 -0.33 -12.02
CA LEU A 74 24.26 -0.30 -13.01
C LEU A 74 23.53 -1.65 -13.10
N THR A 75 24.27 -2.75 -13.08
CA THR A 75 23.70 -4.11 -13.06
C THR A 75 22.85 -4.33 -11.80
N ALA A 76 23.34 -3.92 -10.63
CA ALA A 76 22.56 -4.03 -9.39
C ALA A 76 21.24 -3.25 -9.45
N VAL A 77 21.20 -2.09 -10.10
CA VAL A 77 19.96 -1.31 -10.29
C VAL A 77 19.00 -2.01 -11.25
N VAL A 78 19.52 -2.56 -12.36
CA VAL A 78 18.71 -3.30 -13.34
C VAL A 78 18.12 -4.57 -12.72
N GLU A 79 18.91 -5.33 -11.95
CA GLU A 79 18.45 -6.52 -11.25
C GLU A 79 17.42 -6.19 -10.17
N ALA A 80 17.66 -5.14 -9.38
CA ALA A 80 16.71 -4.70 -8.36
C ALA A 80 15.38 -4.25 -8.98
N ARG A 81 15.42 -3.54 -10.13
CA ARG A 81 14.23 -3.21 -10.91
C ARG A 81 13.51 -4.46 -11.37
N ALA A 82 14.22 -5.41 -11.97
CA ALA A 82 13.64 -6.65 -12.48
C ALA A 82 12.91 -7.42 -11.37
N LYS A 83 13.55 -7.56 -10.20
CA LYS A 83 12.92 -8.15 -9.01
C LYS A 83 11.67 -7.40 -8.58
N ALA A 84 11.75 -6.07 -8.43
CA ALA A 84 10.61 -5.24 -8.05
C ALA A 84 9.42 -5.35 -9.01
N THR A 85 9.67 -5.47 -10.32
CA THR A 85 8.61 -5.62 -11.34
C THR A 85 8.12 -7.05 -11.54
N SER A 86 8.90 -8.05 -11.11
CA SER A 86 8.54 -9.48 -11.27
C SER A 86 7.44 -9.93 -10.31
N ILE A 87 7.26 -9.20 -9.21
CA ILE A 87 6.23 -9.50 -8.22
C ILE A 87 4.89 -9.05 -8.82
N GLN A 88 4.16 -10.01 -9.37
CA GLN A 88 2.80 -9.79 -9.84
C GLN A 88 1.91 -9.51 -8.64
N VAL A 89 1.54 -8.24 -8.52
CA VAL A 89 0.63 -7.76 -7.50
C VAL A 89 -0.70 -7.47 -8.17
N ASP A 90 -1.75 -8.14 -7.72
CA ASP A 90 -3.14 -7.80 -8.00
C ASP A 90 -3.88 -7.50 -6.68
N ALA A 91 -5.18 -7.24 -6.75
CA ALA A 91 -6.01 -6.99 -5.58
C ALA A 91 -5.99 -8.15 -4.55
N SER A 92 -5.74 -9.39 -4.98
CA SER A 92 -5.64 -10.55 -4.08
C SER A 92 -4.38 -10.54 -3.22
N THR A 93 -3.39 -9.69 -3.57
CA THR A 93 -2.19 -9.47 -2.74
C THR A 93 -2.54 -8.90 -1.37
N LEU A 94 -3.62 -8.14 -1.27
CA LEU A 94 -4.09 -7.55 -0.02
C LEU A 94 -4.50 -8.59 1.02
N ASP A 95 -4.91 -9.76 0.54
CA ASP A 95 -5.36 -10.87 1.35
C ASP A 95 -4.21 -11.89 1.58
N ASN A 96 -3.00 -11.58 1.11
CA ASN A 96 -1.80 -12.40 1.26
C ASN A 96 -0.63 -11.59 1.87
N PRO A 97 -0.46 -11.63 3.20
CA PRO A 97 0.63 -10.99 3.94
C PRO A 97 2.03 -11.24 3.37
N GLU A 98 2.30 -12.48 2.98
CA GLU A 98 3.62 -12.90 2.51
C GLU A 98 3.94 -12.26 1.15
N LYS A 99 2.96 -12.17 0.24
CA LYS A 99 3.14 -11.43 -1.03
C LYS A 99 3.35 -9.94 -0.80
N LEU A 100 2.62 -9.33 0.13
CA LEU A 100 2.79 -7.92 0.48
C LEU A 100 4.20 -7.65 1.03
N LYS A 101 4.70 -8.54 1.89
CA LYS A 101 6.05 -8.46 2.44
C LYS A 101 7.13 -8.64 1.37
N GLN A 102 6.98 -9.62 0.48
CA GLN A 102 7.88 -9.82 -0.66
C GLN A 102 7.91 -8.58 -1.57
N PHE A 103 6.73 -8.01 -1.86
CA PHE A 103 6.62 -6.76 -2.61
C PHE A 103 7.41 -5.64 -1.92
N GLN A 104 7.18 -5.42 -0.62
CA GLN A 104 7.90 -4.40 0.14
C GLN A 104 9.42 -4.60 0.10
N GLN A 105 9.89 -5.83 0.33
CA GLN A 105 11.32 -6.15 0.30
C GLN A 105 11.96 -5.86 -1.05
N ALA A 106 11.30 -6.20 -2.16
CA ALA A 106 11.82 -5.91 -3.49
C ALA A 106 11.86 -4.40 -3.76
N GLN A 107 10.86 -3.66 -3.27
CA GLN A 107 10.85 -2.20 -3.38
C GLN A 107 11.94 -1.53 -2.55
N ASP A 108 12.24 -2.05 -1.36
CA ASP A 108 13.31 -1.55 -0.49
C ASP A 108 14.69 -1.84 -1.10
N GLN A 109 14.88 -3.01 -1.72
CA GLN A 109 16.10 -3.35 -2.46
C GLN A 109 16.33 -2.37 -3.63
N LEU A 110 15.26 -2.01 -4.35
CA LEU A 110 15.32 -1.03 -5.43
C LEU A 110 15.70 0.37 -4.91
N SER A 111 15.07 0.83 -3.82
CA SER A 111 15.42 2.10 -3.17
C SER A 111 16.89 2.13 -2.75
N GLY A 112 17.40 1.03 -2.18
CA GLY A 112 18.80 0.89 -1.80
C GLY A 112 19.76 0.93 -2.98
N ALA A 113 19.41 0.28 -4.10
CA ALA A 113 20.21 0.32 -5.33
C ALA A 113 20.26 1.73 -5.95
N LEU A 114 19.11 2.42 -5.99
CA LEU A 114 19.03 3.80 -6.46
C LEU A 114 19.84 4.75 -5.55
N SER A 115 19.81 4.56 -4.24
CA SER A 115 20.61 5.36 -3.30
C SER A 115 22.11 5.22 -3.57
N ARG A 116 22.59 3.99 -3.80
CA ARG A 116 24.01 3.76 -4.20
C ARG A 116 24.35 4.42 -5.53
N LEU A 117 23.45 4.35 -6.51
CA LEU A 117 23.63 5.02 -7.80
C LEU A 117 23.74 6.55 -7.65
N MET A 118 22.97 7.15 -6.73
CA MET A 118 23.07 8.59 -6.45
C MET A 118 24.43 8.96 -5.86
N VAL A 119 24.95 8.18 -4.92
CA VAL A 119 26.31 8.37 -4.37
C VAL A 119 27.37 8.24 -5.46
N VAL A 120 27.24 7.26 -6.35
CA VAL A 120 28.14 7.12 -7.50
C VAL A 120 28.10 8.37 -8.38
N SER A 121 26.91 8.93 -8.64
CA SER A 121 26.78 10.12 -9.50
C SER A 121 27.53 11.35 -8.96
N GLU A 122 27.73 11.47 -7.64
CA GLU A 122 28.51 12.55 -7.04
C GLU A 122 29.99 12.55 -7.45
N ARG A 123 30.53 11.38 -7.82
CA ARG A 123 31.92 11.21 -8.27
C ARG A 123 32.14 11.63 -9.72
N TYR A 124 31.06 11.94 -10.46
CA TYR A 124 31.10 12.29 -11.88
C TYR A 124 30.50 13.70 -12.10
N PRO A 125 31.31 14.78 -12.06
CA PRO A 125 30.81 16.15 -12.17
C PRO A 125 29.99 16.43 -13.43
N ASP A 126 30.39 15.87 -14.57
CA ASP A 126 29.68 16.07 -15.84
C ASP A 126 28.29 15.40 -15.85
N LEU A 127 28.15 14.25 -15.20
CA LEU A 127 26.86 13.58 -14.99
C LEU A 127 25.99 14.37 -14.03
N LYS A 128 26.58 14.85 -12.92
CA LYS A 128 25.89 15.67 -11.93
C LYS A 128 25.35 16.98 -12.53
N ALA A 129 26.05 17.55 -13.49
CA ALA A 129 25.61 18.74 -14.23
C ALA A 129 24.71 18.43 -15.44
N ASN A 130 24.52 17.16 -15.79
CA ASN A 130 23.71 16.77 -16.93
C ASN A 130 22.22 17.05 -16.67
N GLN A 131 21.60 17.84 -17.54
CA GLN A 131 20.20 18.27 -17.37
C GLN A 131 19.19 17.11 -17.43
N ASN A 132 19.43 16.08 -18.25
CA ASN A 132 18.56 14.91 -18.31
C ASN A 132 18.66 14.09 -17.01
N PHE A 133 19.86 13.96 -16.45
CA PHE A 133 20.07 13.30 -15.16
C PHE A 133 19.36 14.04 -14.02
N LEU A 134 19.54 15.36 -13.93
CA LEU A 134 18.86 16.19 -12.93
C LEU A 134 17.32 16.12 -13.06
N ALA A 135 16.80 16.12 -14.28
CA ALA A 135 15.37 15.95 -14.52
C ALA A 135 14.86 14.58 -14.06
N LEU A 136 15.58 13.50 -14.37
CA LEU A 136 15.22 12.14 -13.93
C LEU A 136 15.32 11.98 -12.41
N GLN A 137 16.33 12.58 -11.78
CA GLN A 137 16.47 12.60 -10.32
C GLN A 137 15.27 13.30 -9.67
N SER A 138 14.88 14.48 -10.18
CA SER A 138 13.70 15.21 -9.69
C SER A 138 12.40 14.42 -9.91
N GLN A 139 12.25 13.72 -11.04
CA GLN A 139 11.10 12.86 -11.29
C GLN A 139 11.04 11.66 -10.32
N LEU A 140 12.18 11.05 -10.02
CA LEU A 140 12.28 9.95 -9.07
C LEU A 140 11.96 10.41 -7.65
N GLU A 141 12.55 11.52 -7.19
CA GLU A 141 12.21 12.13 -5.89
C GLU A 141 10.72 12.46 -5.79
N GLY A 142 10.17 13.09 -6.83
CA GLY A 142 8.74 13.35 -6.92
C GLY A 142 7.89 12.08 -6.92
N THR A 143 8.43 10.95 -7.39
CA THR A 143 7.74 9.65 -7.36
C THR A 143 7.82 9.03 -5.96
N GLU A 144 8.97 9.10 -5.28
CA GLU A 144 9.13 8.65 -3.88
C GLU A 144 8.18 9.40 -2.94
N ASN A 145 8.06 10.73 -3.09
CA ASN A 145 7.11 11.52 -2.31
C ASN A 145 5.65 11.07 -2.53
N ARG A 146 5.29 10.73 -3.78
CA ARG A 146 3.96 10.21 -4.11
C ARG A 146 3.75 8.78 -3.59
N ILE A 147 4.79 7.94 -3.60
CA ILE A 147 4.76 6.61 -2.99
C ILE A 147 4.47 6.74 -1.49
N ALA A 148 5.16 7.63 -0.78
CA ALA A 148 4.93 7.85 0.65
C ALA A 148 3.48 8.24 0.96
N VAL A 149 2.91 9.17 0.19
CA VAL A 149 1.50 9.58 0.32
C VAL A 149 0.56 8.42 -0.02
N ALA A 150 0.77 7.72 -1.12
CA ALA A 150 -0.07 6.58 -1.53
C ALA A 150 -0.04 5.45 -0.49
N ARG A 151 1.12 5.14 0.09
CA ARG A 151 1.25 4.16 1.19
C ARG A 151 0.47 4.60 2.41
N ARG A 152 0.57 5.88 2.82
CA ARG A 152 -0.21 6.44 3.93
C ARG A 152 -1.71 6.31 3.69
N ASP A 153 -2.17 6.70 2.50
CA ASP A 153 -3.60 6.68 2.18
C ASP A 153 -4.14 5.23 2.13
N PHE A 154 -3.32 4.29 1.65
CA PHE A 154 -3.62 2.85 1.73
C PHE A 154 -3.66 2.34 3.17
N ILE A 155 -2.69 2.68 4.04
CA ILE A 155 -2.69 2.35 5.48
C ILE A 155 -4.01 2.81 6.12
N LEU A 156 -4.43 4.05 5.84
CA LEU A 156 -5.66 4.63 6.39
C LEU A 156 -6.92 3.93 5.85
N ALA A 157 -6.95 3.56 4.57
CA ALA A 157 -8.06 2.81 3.99
C ALA A 157 -8.20 1.41 4.60
N VAL A 158 -7.08 0.69 4.75
CA VAL A 158 -7.02 -0.62 5.42
C VAL A 158 -7.42 -0.49 6.89
N GLN A 159 -6.97 0.56 7.59
CA GLN A 159 -7.35 0.80 8.98
C GLN A 159 -8.87 0.97 9.12
N LYS A 160 -9.52 1.76 8.25
CA LYS A 160 -10.98 1.93 8.27
C LYS A 160 -11.71 0.62 8.02
N TYR A 161 -11.31 -0.11 6.97
CA TYR A 161 -11.85 -1.42 6.65
C TYR A 161 -11.70 -2.41 7.82
N ASN A 162 -10.50 -2.55 8.36
CA ASN A 162 -10.21 -3.45 9.49
C ASN A 162 -10.98 -3.03 10.75
N THR A 163 -11.20 -1.74 10.97
CA THR A 163 -11.99 -1.24 12.10
C THR A 163 -13.46 -1.62 11.96
N GLU A 164 -14.04 -1.46 10.77
CA GLU A 164 -15.45 -1.82 10.50
C GLU A 164 -15.71 -3.30 10.77
N ILE A 165 -14.87 -4.21 10.25
CA ILE A 165 -15.08 -5.66 10.44
C ILE A 165 -14.77 -6.15 11.86
N ARG A 166 -14.07 -5.34 12.69
CA ARG A 166 -13.69 -5.69 14.06
C ARG A 166 -14.59 -5.08 15.15
N THR A 167 -15.32 -4.01 14.83
CA THR A 167 -16.12 -3.25 15.81
C THR A 167 -17.61 -3.46 15.61
N PHE A 168 -18.41 -3.15 16.63
CA PHE A 168 -19.87 -3.21 16.53
C PHE A 168 -20.41 -1.92 15.88
N PRO A 169 -21.39 -1.99 14.94
CA PRO A 169 -22.12 -3.18 14.50
C PRO A 169 -21.48 -3.97 13.35
N GLY A 170 -20.46 -3.43 12.67
CA GLY A 170 -19.88 -4.01 11.44
C GLY A 170 -19.41 -5.46 11.56
N ARG A 171 -18.88 -5.88 12.72
CA ARG A 171 -18.50 -7.27 13.01
C ARG A 171 -19.65 -8.26 12.84
N LEU A 172 -20.90 -7.86 13.14
CA LEU A 172 -22.06 -8.73 12.90
C LEU A 172 -22.28 -8.94 11.41
N TRP A 173 -22.26 -7.86 10.63
CA TRP A 173 -22.41 -7.92 9.18
C TRP A 173 -21.29 -8.71 8.51
N HIS A 174 -20.06 -8.52 8.98
CA HIS A 174 -18.91 -9.32 8.56
C HIS A 174 -19.16 -10.81 8.80
N SER A 175 -19.55 -11.21 10.02
CA SER A 175 -19.75 -12.63 10.34
C SER A 175 -20.91 -13.29 9.59
N VAL A 176 -21.97 -12.56 9.27
CA VAL A 176 -23.20 -13.11 8.66
C VAL A 176 -23.16 -13.07 7.14
N MET A 177 -22.56 -12.04 6.52
CA MET A 177 -22.66 -11.79 5.08
C MET A 177 -21.34 -11.65 4.33
N TYR A 178 -20.24 -11.33 5.02
CA TYR A 178 -18.95 -11.01 4.39
C TYR A 178 -17.79 -11.75 5.07
N SER A 179 -18.04 -12.98 5.54
CA SER A 179 -17.10 -13.75 6.35
C SER A 179 -15.89 -14.24 5.57
N ASP A 180 -15.95 -14.18 4.24
CA ASP A 180 -14.88 -14.44 3.30
C ASP A 180 -13.85 -13.32 3.23
N LEU A 181 -14.19 -12.09 3.62
CA LEU A 181 -13.28 -10.96 3.58
C LEU A 181 -12.32 -10.96 4.78
N PRO A 182 -11.00 -11.13 4.61
CA PRO A 182 -10.08 -11.26 5.72
C PRO A 182 -9.70 -9.90 6.33
N ILE A 183 -9.12 -9.94 7.54
CA ILE A 183 -8.36 -8.80 8.07
C ILE A 183 -7.13 -8.62 7.19
N ARG A 184 -6.85 -7.38 6.79
CA ARG A 184 -5.73 -7.07 5.93
C ARG A 184 -4.52 -6.58 6.69
N GLU A 185 -3.36 -7.00 6.24
CA GLU A 185 -2.10 -6.39 6.63
C GLU A 185 -1.83 -5.12 5.82
N THR A 186 -0.88 -4.33 6.31
CA THR A 186 -0.54 -3.03 5.75
C THR A 186 0.97 -2.84 5.84
N PHE A 187 1.48 -1.86 5.11
CA PHE A 187 2.85 -1.40 5.26
C PHE A 187 3.16 -1.06 6.73
N GLU A 188 4.37 -1.42 7.16
CA GLU A 188 4.92 -0.95 8.43
C GLU A 188 5.07 0.57 8.39
N ALA A 189 4.56 1.25 9.42
CA ALA A 189 4.61 2.71 9.55
C ALA A 189 6.03 3.25 9.79
N THR A 190 6.96 2.38 10.17
CA THR A 190 8.30 2.74 10.62
C THR A 190 9.33 1.97 9.80
N THR A 191 10.25 2.67 9.16
CA THR A 191 11.42 2.04 8.52
C THR A 191 12.20 1.26 9.60
N PRO A 192 12.67 0.03 9.35
CA PRO A 192 13.55 -0.66 10.29
C PRO A 192 14.75 0.24 10.65
N GLY A 193 14.85 0.65 11.92
CA GLY A 193 15.90 1.55 12.40
C GLY A 193 15.53 3.03 12.53
N ALA A 194 14.32 3.47 12.17
CA ALA A 194 13.89 4.86 12.40
C ALA A 194 13.73 5.23 13.90
N GLU A 195 13.73 4.23 14.79
CA GLU A 195 13.82 4.43 16.24
C GLU A 195 15.21 4.90 16.70
N LYS A 196 16.24 4.73 15.88
CA LYS A 196 17.60 5.22 16.15
C LYS A 196 17.81 6.54 15.44
N ALA A 197 17.67 7.65 16.17
CA ALA A 197 18.10 8.96 15.68
C ALA A 197 19.58 8.91 15.27
N PRO A 198 19.97 9.52 14.14
CA PRO A 198 21.37 9.55 13.72
C PRO A 198 22.20 10.31 14.77
N GLU A 199 23.26 9.66 15.29
CA GLU A 199 24.24 10.33 16.12
C GLU A 199 25.03 11.33 15.27
N VAL A 200 24.75 12.62 15.44
CA VAL A 200 25.57 13.67 14.85
C VAL A 200 26.89 13.73 15.62
N LYS A 201 27.94 13.16 15.04
CA LYS A 201 29.32 13.36 15.50
C LYS A 201 29.87 14.59 14.78
N PHE A 202 30.13 15.64 15.54
CA PHE A 202 30.95 16.78 15.10
C PHE A 202 32.43 16.40 15.09
#